data_AF-A0A3M1ZCP1-F1
#
_entry.id   AF-A0A3M1ZCP1-F1
#
_cell.length_a   1.000
_cell.length_b   1.000
_cell.length_c   1.000
_cell.angle_alpha   90.00
_cell.angle_beta   90.00
_cell.angle_gamma   90.00
#
_symmetry.space_group_name_H-M   'P 1'
#
loop_
_entity.id
_entity.type
_entity.pdbx_description
1 polymer ?
#
loop_
_entity_poly.entity_id
_entity_poly.type
_entity_poly.pdbx_seq_one_letter_code
_entity_poly.pdbx_strand_id
1 'polypeptide(L)'
;MVQSGTSKRNSLHQLGYKIFLDRYALKDMTRETLAVGDTVIVVVDTKTGQREVGKVTALDLPRVTVELLDGEVIERDIEHVDKPLETEPEQMMDRVARGIAEVEKNQKLRKEWSERFRWLLDDFKFVP
;
A
#
# COMPACT_ATOMS: atom_id res chain seq x y z
N MET A 1 17.01 26.11 -20.04
CA MET A 1 17.04 24.63 -20.07
C MET A 1 16.97 24.16 -18.63
N VAL A 2 15.79 23.72 -18.17
CA VAL A 2 15.65 23.06 -16.87
C VAL A 2 15.22 21.64 -17.18
N GLN A 3 16.07 20.70 -16.77
CA GLN A 3 15.86 19.28 -16.97
C GLN A 3 14.56 18.87 -16.24
N SER A 4 13.55 18.48 -17.01
CA SER A 4 12.39 17.76 -16.50
C SER A 4 12.88 16.34 -16.16
N GLY A 5 13.28 16.15 -14.90
CA GLY A 5 13.43 14.82 -14.35
C GLY A 5 12.06 14.14 -14.43
N THR A 6 12.01 12.98 -15.08
CA THR A 6 10.82 12.13 -15.19
C THR A 6 10.31 11.80 -13.79
N SER A 7 9.31 12.53 -13.32
CA SER A 7 8.53 12.14 -12.14
C SER A 7 7.97 10.73 -12.42
N LYS A 8 8.22 9.80 -11.50
CA LYS A 8 7.60 8.46 -11.54
C LYS A 8 6.09 8.68 -11.55
N ARG A 9 5.38 8.15 -12.56
CA ARG A 9 3.91 8.24 -12.63
C ARG A 9 3.30 7.77 -11.30
N ASN A 10 2.16 8.35 -10.93
CA ASN A 10 1.44 8.05 -9.69
C ASN A 10 2.23 8.23 -8.36
N SER A 11 3.33 8.99 -8.34
CA SER A 11 4.07 9.24 -7.11
C SER A 11 3.22 9.98 -6.07
N LEU A 12 3.21 9.47 -4.84
CA LEU A 12 2.53 10.09 -3.70
C LEU A 12 3.53 10.80 -2.79
N HIS A 13 3.14 11.96 -2.25
CA HIS A 13 3.83 12.56 -1.11
C HIS A 13 3.61 11.71 0.15
N GLN A 14 4.44 11.88 1.20
CA GLN A 14 4.43 11.07 2.43
C GLN A 14 3.04 10.83 3.03
N LEU A 15 2.22 11.90 3.17
CA LEU A 15 0.85 11.77 3.68
C LEU A 15 -0.05 10.92 2.76
N GLY A 16 0.04 11.14 1.44
CA GLY A 16 -0.71 10.35 0.47
C GLY A 16 -0.29 8.88 0.47
N TYR A 17 1.01 8.62 0.60
CA TYR A 17 1.56 7.28 0.71
C TYR A 17 1.02 6.55 1.93
N LYS A 18 0.98 7.23 3.09
CA LYS A 18 0.38 6.70 4.31
C LYS A 18 -1.11 6.34 4.12
N ILE A 19 -1.90 7.24 3.54
CA ILE A 19 -3.32 7.00 3.27
C ILE A 19 -3.50 5.82 2.33
N PHE A 20 -2.66 5.72 1.29
CA PHE A 20 -2.68 4.60 0.35
C PHE A 20 -2.47 3.25 1.05
N LEU A 21 -1.38 3.12 1.82
CA LEU A 21 -1.07 1.89 2.55
C LEU A 21 -2.14 1.54 3.60
N ASP A 22 -2.72 2.54 4.26
CA ASP A 22 -3.72 2.32 5.30
C ASP A 22 -5.10 1.92 4.73
N ARG A 23 -5.53 2.53 3.63
CA ARG A 23 -6.91 2.44 3.13
C ARG A 23 -7.11 1.63 1.86
N TYR A 24 -6.12 1.59 0.97
CA TYR A 24 -6.30 1.09 -0.40
C TYR A 24 -5.47 -0.14 -0.73
N ALA A 25 -4.28 -0.25 -0.14
CA ALA A 25 -3.39 -1.38 -0.34
C ALA A 25 -4.03 -2.67 0.17
N LEU A 26 -3.88 -3.75 -0.61
CA LEU A 26 -4.17 -5.09 -0.14
C LEU A 26 -3.19 -5.44 0.98
N LYS A 27 -3.71 -6.01 2.08
CA LYS A 27 -2.92 -6.35 3.27
C LYS A 27 -2.82 -7.86 3.46
N ASP A 28 -1.74 -8.29 4.10
CA ASP A 28 -1.62 -9.65 4.61
C ASP A 28 -2.51 -9.80 5.85
N MET A 29 -3.71 -10.37 5.64
CA MET A 29 -4.72 -10.52 6.69
C MET A 29 -4.31 -11.54 7.76
N THR A 30 -3.49 -12.52 7.41
CA THR A 30 -3.01 -13.56 8.34
C THR A 30 -1.72 -13.15 9.04
N ARG A 31 -0.98 -12.19 8.47
CA ARG A 31 0.34 -11.72 8.93
C ARG A 31 1.40 -12.83 8.92
N GLU A 32 1.14 -13.92 8.19
CA GLU A 32 2.02 -15.08 8.08
C GLU A 32 3.32 -14.75 7.36
N THR A 33 3.29 -13.78 6.44
CA THR A 33 4.46 -13.41 5.64
C THR A 33 5.28 -12.27 6.27
N LEU A 34 4.89 -11.76 7.43
CA LEU A 34 5.57 -10.64 8.09
C LEU A 34 7.03 -11.00 8.43
N ALA A 35 7.96 -10.19 7.95
CA ALA A 35 9.39 -10.40 8.09
C ALA A 35 10.13 -9.09 8.42
N VAL A 36 11.32 -9.23 8.98
CA VAL A 36 12.25 -8.11 9.17
C VAL A 36 12.56 -7.47 7.82
N GLY A 37 12.45 -6.15 7.75
CA GLY A 37 12.64 -5.36 6.54
C GLY A 37 11.37 -5.01 5.78
N ASP A 38 10.21 -5.57 6.16
CA ASP A 38 8.92 -5.22 5.56
C ASP A 38 8.50 -3.80 5.91
N THR A 39 7.89 -3.12 4.95
CA THR A 39 7.14 -1.87 5.20
C THR A 39 5.79 -2.22 5.83
N VAL A 40 5.44 -1.53 6.91
CA VAL A 40 4.21 -1.78 7.66
C VAL A 40 3.50 -0.48 8.02
N ILE A 41 2.19 -0.59 8.29
CA ILE A 41 1.39 0.43 8.96
C ILE A 41 1.20 -0.03 10.40
N VAL A 42 1.58 0.80 11.37
CA VAL A 42 1.55 0.48 12.79
C VAL A 42 0.75 1.50 13.57
N VAL A 43 -0.07 1.06 14.54
CA VAL A 43 -0.80 1.94 15.46
C VAL A 43 0.17 2.52 16.49
N VAL A 44 0.41 3.83 16.43
CA VAL A 44 1.29 4.54 17.37
C VAL A 44 0.53 4.97 18.63
N ASP A 45 -0.74 5.36 18.49
CA ASP A 45 -1.63 5.75 19.59
C ASP A 45 -2.94 4.95 19.53
N THR A 46 -3.14 4.08 20.51
CA THR A 46 -4.31 3.20 20.60
C THR A 46 -5.59 3.93 20.99
N LYS A 47 -5.51 5.13 21.58
CA LYS A 47 -6.68 5.94 21.97
C LYS A 47 -7.27 6.68 20.78
N THR A 48 -6.40 7.28 19.97
CA THR A 48 -6.81 8.03 18.77
C THR A 48 -6.90 7.14 17.53
N GLY A 49 -6.28 5.95 17.57
CA GLY A 49 -6.11 5.09 16.41
C GLY A 49 -5.09 5.64 15.42
N GLN A 50 -4.23 6.58 15.84
CA GLN A 50 -3.21 7.14 14.98
C GLN A 50 -2.29 6.03 14.49
N ARG A 51 -2.05 6.03 13.18
CA ARG A 51 -1.21 5.06 12.48
C ARG A 51 -0.09 5.78 11.75
N GLU A 52 1.08 5.17 11.76
CA GLU A 52 2.25 5.64 11.01
C GLU A 52 2.85 4.51 10.17
N VAL A 53 3.62 4.92 9.15
CA VAL A 53 4.38 3.99 8.30
C VAL A 53 5.73 3.75 8.96
N GLY A 54 6.21 2.52 8.90
CA GLY A 54 7.55 2.17 9.34
C GLY A 54 8.08 0.91 8.68
N LYS A 55 9.28 0.50 9.09
CA LYS A 55 9.95 -0.71 8.65
C LYS A 55 10.20 -1.62 9.84
N VAL A 56 9.91 -2.91 9.68
CA VAL A 56 10.17 -3.90 10.73
C VAL A 56 11.68 -4.09 10.90
N THR A 57 12.17 -3.97 12.13
CA THR A 57 13.60 -4.15 12.47
C THR A 57 13.84 -5.40 13.31
N ALA A 58 12.87 -5.84 14.11
CA ALA A 58 12.93 -7.09 14.87
C ALA A 58 11.54 -7.73 15.02
N LEU A 59 11.52 -9.05 15.21
CA LEU A 59 10.32 -9.86 15.41
C LEU A 59 10.52 -10.80 16.60
N ASP A 60 9.96 -10.44 17.74
CA ASP A 60 9.96 -11.20 18.99
C ASP A 60 8.51 -11.50 19.40
N LEU A 61 7.87 -12.39 18.65
CA LEU A 61 6.42 -12.58 18.70
C LEU A 61 5.89 -12.84 20.13
N PRO A 62 4.75 -12.22 20.51
CA PRO A 62 3.86 -11.42 19.66
C PRO A 62 4.30 -9.96 19.44
N ARG A 63 5.48 -9.55 19.93
CA ARG A 63 5.99 -8.19 19.75
C ARG A 63 6.75 -8.02 18.44
N VAL A 64 6.54 -6.86 17.83
CA VAL A 64 7.19 -6.42 16.60
C VAL A 64 7.85 -5.07 16.87
N THR A 65 9.11 -4.95 16.51
CA THR A 65 9.85 -3.68 16.58
C THR A 65 9.81 -3.02 15.22
N VAL A 66 9.35 -1.77 15.17
CA VAL A 66 9.17 -0.99 13.95
C VAL A 66 9.94 0.32 14.09
N GLU A 67 10.77 0.63 13.10
CA GLU A 67 11.39 1.93 12.91
C GLU A 67 10.48 2.79 12.02
N LEU A 68 9.94 3.88 12.57
CA LEU A 68 9.09 4.82 11.88
C LEU A 68 9.90 5.66 10.87
N LEU A 69 9.21 6.32 9.94
CA LEU A 69 9.87 7.14 8.91
C LEU A 69 10.67 8.34 9.47
N ASP A 70 10.38 8.77 10.70
CA ASP A 70 11.11 9.83 11.41
C ASP A 70 12.30 9.30 12.24
N GLY A 71 12.52 7.99 12.25
CA GLY A 71 13.59 7.32 12.98
C GLY A 71 13.22 6.91 14.41
N GLU A 72 12.00 7.19 14.87
CA GLU A 72 11.53 6.67 16.16
C GLU A 72 11.38 5.14 16.08
N VAL A 73 11.88 4.42 17.09
CA VAL A 73 11.73 2.98 17.20
C VAL A 73 10.67 2.66 18.25
N ILE A 74 9.64 1.95 17.82
CA ILE A 74 8.53 1.54 18.68
C ILE A 74 8.37 0.02 18.71
N GLU A 75 7.85 -0.50 19.82
CA GLU A 75 7.41 -1.88 19.94
C GLU A 75 5.89 -1.94 20.03
N ARG A 76 5.28 -2.81 19.22
CA ARG A 76 3.83 -3.06 19.24
C ARG A 76 3.54 -4.54 19.12
N ASP A 77 2.38 -4.93 19.63
CA ASP A 77 1.85 -6.26 19.36
C ASP A 77 1.57 -6.41 17.85
N ILE A 78 1.80 -7.60 17.30
CA ILE A 78 1.56 -7.94 15.90
C ILE A 78 0.12 -7.62 15.46
N GLU A 79 -0.86 -7.64 16.37
CA GLU A 79 -2.25 -7.24 16.08
C GLU A 79 -2.39 -5.76 15.66
N HIS A 80 -1.45 -4.91 16.06
CA HIS A 80 -1.41 -3.48 15.74
C HIS A 80 -0.52 -3.17 14.53
N VAL A 81 0.02 -4.19 13.87
CA VAL A 81 0.90 -4.07 12.71
C VAL A 81 0.21 -4.70 11.52
N ASP A 82 -0.02 -3.90 10.49
CA ASP A 82 -0.56 -4.35 9.21
C ASP A 82 0.56 -4.33 8.17
N LYS A 83 0.76 -5.46 7.47
CA LYS A 83 1.67 -5.57 6.33
C LYS A 83 0.91 -5.34 5.02
N PRO A 84 1.16 -4.24 4.30
CA PRO A 84 0.70 -4.09 2.93
C PRO A 84 1.44 -5.07 2.01
N LEU A 85 0.70 -5.81 1.21
CA LEU A 85 1.21 -6.59 0.07
C LEU A 85 1.42 -5.72 -1.17
N GLU A 86 0.68 -4.62 -1.24
CA GLU A 86 0.80 -3.59 -2.27
C GLU A 86 1.48 -2.36 -1.65
N THR A 87 2.67 -2.05 -2.13
CA THR A 87 3.49 -0.93 -1.65
C THR A 87 3.61 0.21 -2.66
N GLU A 88 3.11 0.01 -3.88
CA GLU A 88 3.06 1.01 -4.94
C GLU A 88 1.60 1.16 -5.44
N PRO A 89 1.10 2.39 -5.67
CA PRO A 89 -0.28 2.62 -6.13
C PRO A 89 -0.64 1.84 -7.40
N GLU A 90 0.31 1.65 -8.32
CA GLU A 90 0.11 0.91 -9.56
C GLU A 90 -0.35 -0.52 -9.33
N GLN A 91 0.13 -1.19 -8.28
CA GLN A 91 -0.26 -2.56 -7.97
C GLN A 91 -1.75 -2.65 -7.62
N MET A 92 -2.23 -1.68 -6.81
CA MET A 92 -3.63 -1.54 -6.48
C MET A 92 -4.45 -1.18 -7.73
N MET A 93 -3.96 -0.26 -8.57
CA MET A 93 -4.64 0.12 -9.81
C MET A 93 -4.79 -1.06 -10.77
N ASP A 94 -3.74 -1.89 -10.92
CA ASP A 94 -3.77 -3.12 -11.71
C ASP A 94 -4.81 -4.11 -11.16
N ARG A 95 -4.84 -4.31 -9.83
CA ARG A 95 -5.81 -5.19 -9.18
C ARG A 95 -7.25 -4.69 -9.38
N VAL A 96 -7.51 -3.41 -9.15
CA VAL A 96 -8.84 -2.81 -9.29
C VAL A 96 -9.30 -2.87 -10.75
N ALA A 97 -8.45 -2.48 -11.70
CA ALA A 97 -8.78 -2.53 -13.12
C ALA A 97 -9.12 -3.96 -13.60
N ARG A 98 -8.33 -4.95 -13.16
CA ARG A 98 -8.61 -6.36 -13.43
C ARG A 98 -9.93 -6.80 -12.79
N GLY A 99 -10.14 -6.49 -11.52
CA GLY A 99 -11.36 -6.86 -10.78
C GLY A 99 -12.63 -6.30 -11.40
N ILE A 100 -12.62 -5.03 -11.84
CA ILE A 100 -13.78 -4.43 -12.53
C ILE A 100 -14.05 -5.16 -13.85
N ALA A 101 -13.00 -5.49 -14.60
CA ALA A 101 -13.16 -6.15 -15.89
C ALA A 101 -13.59 -7.62 -15.79
N GLU A 102 -13.52 -8.28 -14.64
CA GLU A 102 -13.86 -9.70 -14.48
C GLU A 102 -15.32 -10.04 -14.84
N VAL A 103 -16.22 -9.07 -14.74
CA VAL A 103 -17.65 -9.23 -15.11
C VAL A 103 -17.87 -9.37 -16.63
N GLU A 104 -16.86 -9.09 -17.45
CA GLU A 104 -16.94 -9.17 -18.91
C GLU A 104 -17.09 -10.60 -19.42
N LYS A 105 -17.79 -10.72 -20.56
CA LYS A 105 -18.29 -12.01 -21.09
C LYS A 105 -17.19 -13.00 -21.47
N ASN A 106 -16.04 -12.52 -21.93
CA ASN A 106 -14.96 -13.37 -22.43
C ASN A 106 -13.58 -12.73 -22.17
N GLN A 107 -12.52 -13.54 -22.31
CA GLN A 107 -11.15 -13.10 -22.01
C GLN A 107 -10.68 -11.90 -22.85
N LYS A 108 -11.13 -11.79 -24.11
CA LYS A 108 -10.79 -10.65 -24.97
C LYS A 108 -11.34 -9.35 -24.39
N LEU A 109 -12.62 -9.33 -24.03
CA LEU A 109 -13.27 -8.18 -23.41
C LEU A 109 -12.68 -7.86 -22.03
N ARG A 110 -12.41 -8.89 -21.20
CA ARG A 110 -11.75 -8.71 -19.90
C ARG A 110 -10.41 -7.99 -20.04
N LYS A 111 -9.59 -8.41 -21.02
CA LYS A 111 -8.30 -7.75 -21.29
C LYS A 111 -8.49 -6.31 -21.77
N GLU A 112 -9.35 -6.09 -22.77
CA GLU A 112 -9.63 -4.77 -23.32
C GLU A 112 -10.12 -3.78 -22.26
N TRP A 113 -11.06 -4.21 -21.41
CA TRP A 113 -11.60 -3.36 -20.36
C TRP A 113 -10.63 -3.17 -19.20
N SER A 114 -9.85 -4.19 -18.83
CA SER A 114 -8.81 -4.05 -17.81
C SER A 114 -7.78 -2.98 -18.23
N GLU A 115 -7.34 -2.97 -19.48
CA GLU A 115 -6.43 -1.93 -20.01
C GLU A 115 -7.07 -0.53 -19.96
N ARG A 116 -8.36 -0.40 -20.31
CA ARG A 116 -9.09 0.87 -20.25
C ARG A 116 -9.28 1.38 -18.83
N PHE A 117 -9.69 0.52 -17.90
CA PHE A 117 -9.83 0.90 -16.49
C PHE A 117 -8.48 1.23 -15.87
N ARG A 118 -7.42 0.51 -16.25
CA ARG A 118 -6.07 0.82 -15.78
C ARG A 118 -5.62 2.19 -16.24
N TRP A 119 -5.88 2.55 -17.50
CA TRP A 119 -5.63 3.88 -18.04
C TRP A 119 -6.44 4.98 -17.33
N LEU A 120 -7.69 4.69 -16.96
CA LEU A 120 -8.56 5.59 -16.21
C LEU A 120 -8.07 5.84 -14.77
N LEU A 121 -7.44 4.84 -14.14
CA LEU A 121 -6.88 4.97 -12.79
C LEU A 121 -5.50 5.65 -12.79
N ASP A 122 -4.75 5.53 -13.88
CA ASP A 122 -3.44 6.15 -14.05
C ASP A 122 -3.49 7.68 -13.89
N ASP A 123 -2.41 8.27 -13.36
CA ASP A 123 -2.31 9.68 -12.94
C ASP A 123 -3.43 10.16 -12.02
N PHE A 124 -4.07 9.23 -11.29
CA PHE A 124 -5.22 9.53 -10.44
C PHE A 124 -6.34 10.28 -11.19
N LYS A 125 -6.51 10.03 -12.51
CA LYS A 125 -7.62 10.61 -13.30
C LYS A 125 -8.98 10.21 -12.70
N PHE A 126 -9.03 9.07 -12.03
CA PHE A 126 -10.13 8.61 -11.19
C PHE A 126 -9.59 7.92 -9.93
N VAL A 127 -10.21 8.21 -8.78
CA VAL A 127 -9.88 7.58 -7.49
C VAL A 127 -11.08 6.71 -7.08
N PRO A 128 -10.90 5.38 -6.92
CA PRO A 128 -11.98 4.46 -6.60
C PRO A 128 -12.41 4.52 -5.12
#